data_AF-A0A1B6FKN8-F1
#
_entry.id   AF-A0A1B6FKN8-F1
#
_cell.length_a   1.000
_cell.length_b   1.000
_cell.length_c   1.000
_cell.angle_alpha   90.00
_cell.angle_beta   90.00
_cell.angle_gamma   90.00
#
_symmetry.space_group_name_H-M   'P 1'
#
loop_
_entity.id
_entity.type
_entity.pdbx_description
1 polymer ?
#
loop_
_entity_poly.entity_id
_entity_poly.type
_entity_poly.pdbx_seq_one_letter_code
_entity_poly.pdbx_strand_id
1 'polypeptide(L)'
;YLIEMGCEKEVSAEKNAFFNENRREGVVNDFIFSTVTCDEVKSAMNEIKSKAVGSDEISIDMVKAVSPYAIEAITHLINTSLIDGIFPENWKTSFVHPLP
;
A
#
# COMPACT_ATOMS: atom_id res chain seq x y z
N TYR A 1 8.97 -17.85 -5.43
CA TYR A 1 10.23 -17.08 -5.22
C TYR A 1 9.84 -15.62 -4.97
N LEU A 2 10.67 -14.86 -4.24
CA LEU A 2 10.40 -13.45 -3.95
C LEU A 2 10.72 -12.59 -5.18
N ILE A 3 9.82 -11.66 -5.50
CA ILE A 3 10.03 -10.64 -6.55
C ILE A 3 9.84 -9.26 -5.94
N GLU A 4 10.78 -8.35 -6.20
CA GLU A 4 10.63 -6.92 -5.94
C GLU A 4 9.73 -6.25 -6.98
N MET A 5 8.76 -5.47 -6.50
CA MET A 5 7.78 -4.74 -7.29
C MET A 5 8.08 -3.25 -7.23
N GLY A 6 8.39 -2.64 -8.37
CA GLY A 6 8.73 -1.21 -8.41
C GLY A 6 10.17 -0.97 -7.93
N CYS A 7 11.08 -0.84 -8.89
CA CYS A 7 12.42 -0.33 -8.66
C CYS A 7 12.33 1.20 -8.46
N GLU A 8 13.17 1.79 -7.60
CA GLU A 8 13.28 3.25 -7.30
C GLU A 8 13.69 4.12 -8.50
N LYS A 9 13.23 3.78 -9.71
CA LYS A 9 13.41 4.62 -10.88
C LYS A 9 12.41 5.74 -10.77
N GLU A 10 12.90 6.93 -10.43
CA GLU A 10 12.16 8.17 -10.64
C GLU A 10 11.53 8.14 -12.03
N VAL A 11 10.28 8.58 -12.12
CA VAL A 11 9.58 8.67 -13.39
C VAL A 11 10.40 9.56 -14.31
N SER A 12 10.72 9.07 -15.52
CA SER A 12 11.48 9.87 -16.47
C SER A 12 10.76 11.19 -16.75
N ALA A 13 11.51 12.29 -16.81
CA ALA A 13 10.95 13.62 -17.06
C ALA A 13 10.07 13.65 -18.32
N GLU A 14 10.42 12.85 -19.33
CA GLU A 14 9.65 12.66 -20.56
C GLU A 14 8.25 12.09 -20.32
N LYS A 15 8.11 11.10 -19.42
CA LYS A 15 6.80 10.53 -19.08
C LYS A 15 5.95 11.52 -18.31
N ASN A 16 6.54 12.26 -17.37
CA ASN A 16 5.83 13.30 -16.64
C ASN A 16 5.32 14.40 -17.59
N ALA A 17 6.15 14.84 -18.54
CA ALA A 17 5.74 15.80 -19.56
C ALA A 17 4.58 15.26 -20.41
N PHE A 18 4.69 14.03 -20.90
CA PHE A 18 3.63 13.37 -21.67
C PHE A 18 2.29 13.32 -20.92
N PHE A 19 2.28 12.91 -19.64
CA PHE A 19 1.04 12.84 -18.85
C PHE A 19 0.44 14.23 -18.59
N ASN A 20 1.28 15.23 -18.33
CA ASN A 20 0.83 16.60 -18.11
C ASN A 20 0.22 17.23 -19.38
N GLU A 21 0.82 16.99 -20.54
CA GLU A 21 0.32 17.48 -21.84
C GLU A 21 -0.98 16.79 -22.28
N ASN A 22 -1.19 15.54 -21.86
CA ASN A 22 -2.39 14.76 -22.17
C ASN A 22 -3.44 14.79 -21.04
N ARG A 23 -3.33 15.74 -20.09
CA ARG A 23 -4.30 15.89 -19.01
C ARG A 23 -5.65 16.32 -19.61
N ARG A 24 -6.68 15.50 -19.43
CA ARG A 24 -8.02 15.80 -19.94
C ARG A 24 -8.59 17.03 -19.24
N GLU A 25 -9.03 18.01 -20.03
CA GLU A 25 -9.75 19.17 -19.51
C GLU A 25 -11.15 18.76 -19.00
N GLY A 26 -11.63 19.44 -17.95
CA GLY A 26 -12.96 19.17 -17.35
C GLY A 26 -12.98 18.10 -16.25
N VAL A 27 -11.82 17.60 -15.81
CA VAL A 27 -11.75 16.79 -14.58
C VAL A 27 -11.93 17.72 -13.38
N VAL A 28 -13.08 17.59 -12.71
CA VAL A 28 -13.45 18.45 -11.57
C VAL A 28 -12.84 17.94 -10.26
N ASN A 29 -12.51 16.65 -10.18
CA ASN A 29 -11.97 16.01 -8.99
C ASN A 29 -10.64 15.34 -9.31
N ASP A 30 -9.56 15.95 -8.83
CA ASP A 30 -8.25 15.31 -8.84
C ASP A 30 -8.24 14.18 -7.80
N PHE A 31 -7.53 13.08 -8.12
CA PHE A 31 -7.28 12.03 -7.15
C PHE A 31 -6.23 12.51 -6.16
N ILE A 32 -6.57 12.52 -4.88
CA ILE A 32 -5.69 12.98 -3.80
C ILE A 32 -5.69 11.90 -2.71
N PHE A 33 -4.51 11.58 -2.19
CA PHE A 33 -4.40 10.71 -1.03
C PHE A 33 -4.86 11.44 0.23
N SER A 34 -5.65 10.76 1.06
CA SER A 34 -6.09 11.23 2.38
C SER A 34 -5.65 10.24 3.45
N THR A 35 -5.38 10.74 4.65
CA THR A 35 -5.10 9.89 5.81
C THR A 35 -6.31 9.03 6.17
N VAL A 36 -6.05 7.85 6.73
CA VAL A 36 -7.04 6.91 7.24
C VAL A 36 -7.17 6.96 8.75
N THR A 37 -8.34 6.56 9.23
CA THR A 37 -8.69 6.44 10.64
C THR A 37 -8.48 5.01 11.16
N CYS A 38 -8.40 4.86 12.49
CA CYS A 38 -8.29 3.55 13.12
C CYS A 38 -9.49 2.63 12.80
N ASP A 39 -10.69 3.19 12.65
CA ASP A 39 -11.89 2.42 12.35
C ASP A 39 -11.88 1.89 10.90
N GLU A 40 -11.42 2.71 9.94
CA GLU A 40 -11.20 2.27 8.56
C GLU A 40 -10.16 1.15 8.48
N VAL A 41 -9.04 1.30 9.19
CA VAL A 41 -7.99 0.27 9.26
C VAL A 41 -8.53 -1.01 9.89
N LYS A 42 -9.29 -0.91 10.98
CA LYS A 42 -9.92 -2.05 11.64
C LYS A 42 -10.94 -2.75 10.74
N SER A 43 -11.76 -1.99 10.00
CA SER A 43 -12.71 -2.56 9.04
C SER A 43 -11.98 -3.30 7.92
N ALA A 44 -11.00 -2.65 7.30
CA ALA A 44 -10.17 -3.25 6.25
C ALA A 44 -9.46 -4.52 6.73
N MET A 45 -8.88 -4.51 7.93
CA MET A 45 -8.24 -5.68 8.54
C MET A 45 -9.22 -6.85 8.70
N ASN A 46 -10.47 -6.58 9.07
CA ASN A 46 -11.49 -7.61 9.24
C ASN A 46 -12.01 -8.16 7.90
N GLU A 47 -12.01 -7.36 6.85
CA GLU A 47 -12.43 -7.75 5.50
C GLU A 47 -11.41 -8.62 4.75
N ILE A 48 -10.14 -8.65 5.20
CA ILE A 48 -9.11 -9.51 4.61
C ILE A 48 -9.48 -10.99 4.79
N LYS A 49 -9.73 -11.65 3.65
CA LYS A 49 -10.04 -13.09 3.54
C LYS A 49 -8.84 -13.96 3.18
N SER A 50 -7.81 -13.36 2.59
CA SER A 50 -6.60 -14.07 2.18
C SER A 50 -5.81 -14.52 3.39
N LYS A 51 -5.21 -15.71 3.31
CA LYS A 51 -4.22 -16.22 4.26
C LYS A 51 -2.79 -16.05 3.74
N ALA A 52 -2.61 -15.22 2.71
CA ALA A 52 -1.28 -14.86 2.24
C ALA A 52 -0.50 -14.20 3.37
N VAL A 53 0.79 -14.53 3.43
CA VAL A 53 1.72 -14.02 4.41
C VAL A 53 2.84 -13.31 3.66
N GLY A 54 3.27 -12.16 4.17
CA GLY A 54 4.37 -11.38 3.62
C GLY A 54 5.72 -12.07 3.84
N SER A 55 6.79 -11.42 3.37
CA SER A 55 8.18 -11.86 3.58
C SER A 55 8.62 -11.83 5.06
N ASP A 56 7.82 -11.21 5.93
CA ASP A 56 8.01 -11.13 7.38
C ASP A 56 7.37 -12.28 8.16
N GLU A 57 6.68 -13.20 7.48
CA GLU A 57 5.96 -14.32 8.09
C GLU A 57 4.81 -13.92 9.05
N ILE A 58 4.40 -12.64 9.04
CA ILE A 58 3.31 -12.15 9.90
C ILE A 58 1.96 -12.36 9.21
N SER A 59 1.15 -13.29 9.75
CA SER A 59 -0.19 -13.54 9.22
C SER A 59 -1.22 -12.51 9.70
N ILE A 60 -2.30 -12.34 8.93
CA ILE A 60 -3.43 -11.51 9.33
C ILE A 60 -4.06 -11.96 10.66
N ASP A 61 -4.02 -13.26 10.97
CA ASP A 61 -4.54 -13.82 12.21
C ASP A 61 -3.69 -13.37 13.42
N MET A 62 -2.37 -13.27 13.26
CA MET A 62 -1.48 -12.72 14.28
C MET A 62 -1.77 -11.24 14.53
N VAL A 63 -1.95 -10.45 13.46
CA VAL A 63 -2.30 -9.02 13.56
C VAL A 63 -3.64 -8.85 14.29
N LYS A 64 -4.64 -9.67 13.96
CA LYS A 64 -5.94 -9.69 14.64
C LYS A 64 -5.81 -10.09 16.11
N ALA A 65 -4.93 -11.02 16.45
CA ALA A 65 -4.70 -11.47 17.82
C ALA A 65 -4.10 -10.39 18.74
N VAL A 66 -3.29 -9.47 18.18
CA VAL A 66 -2.72 -8.33 18.92
C VAL A 66 -3.58 -7.06 18.87
N SER A 67 -4.74 -7.12 18.21
CA SER A 67 -5.76 -6.06 18.26
C SER A 67 -6.35 -5.96 19.68
N PRO A 68 -6.54 -4.75 20.25
CA PRO A 68 -6.55 -3.44 19.58
C PRO A 68 -5.19 -2.74 19.46
N TYR A 69 -4.15 -3.20 20.15
CA TYR A 69 -2.88 -2.47 20.28
C TYR A 69 -2.16 -2.23 18.95
N ALA A 70 -2.29 -3.14 17.98
CA ALA A 70 -1.68 -2.96 16.67
C ALA A 70 -2.40 -1.95 15.77
N ILE A 71 -3.67 -1.62 16.02
CA ILE A 71 -4.46 -0.78 15.12
C ILE A 71 -3.89 0.63 15.04
N GLU A 72 -3.52 1.24 16.16
CA GLU A 72 -2.94 2.59 16.17
C GLU A 72 -1.60 2.63 15.44
N ALA A 73 -0.72 1.65 15.70
CA ALA A 73 0.58 1.55 15.05
C ALA A 73 0.47 1.36 13.53
N ILE A 74 -0.43 0.48 13.09
CA ILE A 74 -0.69 0.24 11.66
C ILE A 74 -1.28 1.49 11.00
N THR A 75 -2.23 2.17 11.66
CA THR A 75 -2.84 3.41 11.17
C THR A 75 -1.79 4.50 10.97
N HIS A 76 -0.92 4.69 11.96
CA HIS A 76 0.19 5.63 11.85
C HIS A 76 1.11 5.29 10.68
N LEU A 77 1.52 4.03 10.54
CA LEU A 77 2.41 3.58 9.47
C LEU A 77 1.80 3.80 8.08
N ILE A 78 0.52 3.48 7.89
CA ILE A 78 -0.20 3.74 6.64
C ILE A 78 -0.22 5.25 6.36
N ASN A 79 -0.57 6.07 7.34
CA ASN A 79 -0.65 7.53 7.17
C ASN A 79 0.71 8.15 6.84
N THR A 80 1.80 7.72 7.49
CA THR A 80 3.16 8.14 7.12
C THR A 80 3.44 7.83 5.66
N SER A 81 3.11 6.62 5.19
CA SER A 81 3.35 6.23 3.80
C SER A 81 2.54 7.05 2.81
N LEU A 82 1.28 7.38 3.14
CA LEU A 82 0.41 8.20 2.29
C LEU A 82 0.83 9.67 2.24
N ILE A 83 1.37 10.22 3.34
CA ILE A 83 1.83 11.61 3.44
C ILE A 83 3.17 11.78 2.73
N ASP A 84 4.14 10.91 3.02
CA ASP A 84 5.51 11.05 2.52
C ASP A 84 5.67 10.45 1.12
N GLY A 85 4.72 9.63 0.67
CA GLY A 85 4.80 8.88 -0.59
C GLY A 85 5.87 7.78 -0.56
N ILE A 86 6.42 7.46 0.62
CA ILE A 86 7.48 6.47 0.81
C ILE A 86 6.88 5.22 1.44
N PHE A 87 7.13 4.08 0.80
CA PHE A 87 6.66 2.77 1.27
C PHE A 87 7.86 1.88 1.61
N PRO A 88 7.78 1.06 2.68
CA PRO A 88 8.85 0.14 3.05
C PRO A 88 9.24 -0.77 1.89
N GLU A 89 10.55 -0.97 1.66
CA GLU A 89 11.04 -1.85 0.59
C GLU A 89 10.48 -3.27 0.70
N ASN A 90 10.43 -3.82 1.92
CA ASN A 90 9.89 -5.16 2.14
C ASN A 90 8.43 -5.30 1.71
N TRP A 91 7.64 -4.21 1.73
CA TRP A 91 6.24 -4.22 1.29
C TRP A 91 6.09 -4.26 -0.23
N LYS A 92 7.16 -3.93 -0.94
CA LYS A 92 7.26 -4.07 -2.39
C LYS A 92 7.65 -5.49 -2.80
N THR A 93 7.82 -6.42 -1.87
CA THR A 93 8.16 -7.82 -2.19
C THR A 93 6.93 -8.72 -2.11
N SER A 94 6.83 -9.71 -3.00
CA SER A 94 5.74 -10.69 -2.97
C SER A 94 6.20 -12.11 -3.29
N PHE A 95 5.50 -13.10 -2.73
CA PHE A 95 5.70 -14.51 -3.05
C PHE A 95 4.92 -14.89 -4.30
N VAL A 96 5.65 -15.16 -5.39
CA VAL A 96 5.05 -15.66 -6.63
C VAL A 96 4.95 -17.18 -6.59
N HIS A 97 3.71 -17.66 -6.72
CA HIS A 97 3.35 -19.06 -6.87
C HIS A 97 2.92 -19.32 -8.32
N PRO A 98 3.63 -20.18 -9.06
CA PRO A 98 3.22 -20.57 -10.40
C PRO A 98 1.85 -21.25 -10.38
N LEU A 99 1.01 -20.96 -11.37
CA LEU A 99 -0.22 -21.71 -11.58
C LEU A 99 0.11 -23.13 -12.08
N PRO A 100 -0.62 -24.17 -11.63
CA PRO A 100 -0.46 -25.54 -12.13
C PRO A 100 -0.90 -25.69 -13.59
#